data_AF-A0A1V5JGR8-F1
#
_entry.id   AF-A0A1V5JGR8-F1
#
_cell.length_a   1.000
_cell.length_b   1.000
_cell.length_c   1.000
_cell.angle_alpha   90.00
_cell.angle_beta   90.00
_cell.angle_gamma   90.00
#
_symmetry.space_group_name_H-M   'P 1'
#
loop_
_entity.id
_entity.type
_entity.pdbx_description
1 polymer ?
#
loop_
_entity_poly.entity_id
_entity_poly.type
_entity_poly.pdbx_seq_one_letter_code
_entity_poly.pdbx_strand_id
1 'polypeptide(L)'
;MKDVPKAYLDRHFHRVGEHFVLRDETKRPVSFFLGNLADPRDMGQLGPDFDAVFCRNVLIYFDDEARQRMMEQFFHHLRPGGYIFLGHAEPVSRMSSRFRVKRSRGMVLYQKPSFGRGAT
;
A
#
# COMPACT_ATOMS: atom_id res chain seq x y z
N MET A 1 2.45 2.79 -23.60
CA MET A 1 3.01 2.95 -22.24
C MET A 1 4.06 4.04 -22.30
N LYS A 2 3.75 5.27 -21.84
CA LYS A 2 4.65 6.42 -21.98
C LYS A 2 5.74 6.48 -20.91
N ASP A 3 5.42 6.08 -19.68
CA ASP A 3 6.31 6.26 -18.52
C ASP A 3 7.05 4.98 -18.07
N VAL A 4 6.92 3.88 -18.83
CA VAL A 4 7.61 2.62 -18.53
C VAL A 4 8.97 2.61 -19.24
N PRO A 5 10.11 2.52 -18.53
CA PRO A 5 11.41 2.49 -19.19
C PRO A 5 11.53 1.28 -20.12
N LYS A 6 12.22 1.45 -21.26
CA LYS A 6 12.31 0.42 -22.31
C LYS A 6 12.75 -0.95 -21.78
N ALA A 7 13.74 -0.98 -20.89
CA ALA A 7 14.23 -2.23 -20.30
C ALA A 7 13.14 -3.03 -19.56
N TYR A 8 12.19 -2.34 -18.90
CA TYR A 8 11.05 -3.00 -18.24
C TYR A 8 10.02 -3.47 -19.25
N LEU A 9 9.76 -2.69 -20.31
CA LEU A 9 8.88 -3.11 -21.41
C LEU A 9 9.37 -4.41 -22.05
N ASP A 10 10.64 -4.45 -22.44
CA ASP A 10 11.24 -5.60 -23.10
C ASP A 10 11.21 -6.85 -22.18
N ARG A 11 11.49 -6.66 -20.89
CA ARG A 11 11.59 -7.74 -19.91
C ARG A 11 10.24 -8.30 -19.46
N HIS A 12 9.24 -7.45 -19.24
CA HIS A 12 8.00 -7.82 -18.53
C HIS A 12 6.78 -7.91 -19.43
N PHE A 13 6.88 -7.47 -20.68
CA PHE A 13 5.76 -7.46 -21.63
C PHE A 13 6.13 -8.21 -22.91
N HIS A 14 5.10 -8.66 -23.63
CA HIS A 14 5.16 -9.04 -25.03
C HIS A 14 4.22 -8.14 -25.83
N ARG A 15 4.60 -7.81 -27.06
CA ARG A 15 3.79 -7.00 -27.96
C ARG A 15 2.87 -7.92 -28.78
N VAL A 16 1.58 -7.62 -28.78
CA VAL A 16 0.55 -8.33 -29.56
C VAL A 16 -0.18 -7.27 -30.38
N GLY A 17 0.19 -7.14 -31.65
CA GLY A 17 -0.23 -6.02 -32.50
C GLY A 17 0.17 -4.68 -31.88
N GLU A 18 -0.83 -3.84 -31.58
CA GLU A 18 -0.64 -2.52 -30.94
C GLU A 18 -0.73 -2.56 -29.41
N HIS A 19 -0.92 -3.74 -28.83
CA HIS A 19 -1.08 -3.92 -27.39
C HIS A 19 0.19 -4.47 -26.74
N PHE A 20 0.38 -4.11 -25.46
CA PHE A 20 1.36 -4.75 -24.59
C PHE A 20 0.63 -5.65 -23.61
N VAL A 21 1.05 -6.91 -23.54
CA VAL A 21 0.50 -7.89 -22.62
C VAL A 21 1.60 -8.28 -21.64
N LEU A 22 1.28 -8.28 -20.34
CA LEU A 22 2.20 -8.73 -19.29
C LEU A 22 2.56 -10.20 -19.50
N ARG A 23 3.84 -10.52 -19.32
CA ARG A 23 4.32 -11.90 -19.27
C ARG A 23 3.87 -12.57 -17.99
N ASP A 24 3.62 -13.87 -18.04
CA ASP A 24 3.03 -14.61 -16.93
C ASP A 24 3.94 -14.68 -15.71
N GLU A 25 5.27 -14.69 -15.89
CA GLU A 25 6.24 -14.63 -14.80
C GLU A 25 6.11 -13.34 -13.99
N THR A 26 5.67 -12.25 -14.63
CA THR A 26 5.44 -10.96 -13.97
C THR A 26 4.10 -10.94 -13.24
N LYS A 27 3.09 -11.67 -13.74
CA LYS A 27 1.78 -11.78 -13.09
C LYS A 27 1.80 -12.75 -11.90
N ARG A 28 2.61 -13.81 -11.97
CA ARG A 28 2.63 -14.91 -11.00
C ARG A 28 2.70 -14.48 -9.52
N PRO A 29 3.51 -13.49 -9.10
CA PRO A 29 3.56 -13.08 -7.70
C PRO A 29 2.38 -12.17 -7.27
N VAL A 30 1.45 -11.85 -8.18
CA VAL A 30 0.33 -10.94 -7.91
C VAL A 30 -0.95 -11.74 -7.72
N SER A 31 -1.59 -11.55 -6.58
CA SER A 31 -2.93 -12.07 -6.28
C SER A 31 -3.93 -10.92 -6.28
N PHE A 32 -5.07 -11.12 -6.93
CA PHE A 32 -6.19 -10.17 -6.89
C PHE A 32 -7.23 -10.63 -5.89
N PHE A 33 -7.74 -9.67 -5.13
CA PHE A 33 -8.83 -9.86 -4.19
C PHE A 33 -9.88 -8.77 -4.43
N LEU A 34 -11.15 -9.18 -4.54
CA LEU A 34 -12.27 -8.27 -4.62
C LEU A 34 -12.82 -8.08 -3.21
N GLY A 35 -12.72 -6.86 -2.68
CA GLY A 35 -13.26 -6.51 -1.38
C GLY A 35 -13.39 -5.01 -1.18
N ASN A 36 -14.19 -4.64 -0.19
CA ASN A 36 -14.38 -3.26 0.24
C ASN A 36 -13.42 -2.92 1.38
N LEU A 37 -12.53 -1.95 1.17
CA LEU A 37 -11.58 -1.51 2.19
C LEU A 37 -12.26 -0.99 3.47
N ALA A 38 -13.49 -0.49 3.37
CA ALA A 38 -14.26 0.01 4.51
C ALA A 38 -15.03 -1.09 5.26
N ASP A 39 -15.13 -2.32 4.72
CA ASP A 39 -15.73 -3.46 5.41
C ASP A 39 -14.63 -4.26 6.16
N PRO A 40 -14.64 -4.31 7.50
CA PRO A 40 -13.67 -5.07 8.28
C PRO A 40 -13.66 -6.56 7.96
N ARG A 41 -14.78 -7.13 7.48
CA ARG A 41 -14.85 -8.56 7.10
C ARG A 41 -14.06 -8.84 5.84
N ASP A 42 -14.10 -7.94 4.87
CA ASP A 42 -13.31 -8.04 3.65
C ASP A 42 -11.82 -7.84 3.95
N MET A 43 -11.50 -6.84 4.76
CA MET A 43 -10.13 -6.59 5.22
C MET A 43 -9.57 -7.79 6.00
N GLY A 44 -10.37 -8.44 6.84
CA GLY A 44 -9.95 -9.60 7.63
C GLY A 44 -9.67 -10.87 6.82
N GLN A 45 -10.04 -10.91 5.52
CA GLN A 45 -9.64 -11.98 4.61
C GLN A 45 -8.21 -11.82 4.10
N LEU A 46 -7.60 -10.63 4.27
CA LEU A 46 -6.21 -10.41 3.93
C LEU A 46 -5.31 -11.07 4.98
N GLY A 47 -4.20 -11.65 4.52
CA GLY A 47 -3.20 -12.22 5.42
C GLY A 47 -2.57 -11.17 6.34
N PRO A 48 -2.05 -11.57 7.51
CA PRO A 48 -1.27 -10.66 8.34
C PRO A 48 0.12 -10.41 7.73
N ASP A 49 0.89 -9.58 8.42
CA ASP A 49 2.33 -9.43 8.22
C ASP A 49 2.79 -8.90 6.85
N PHE A 50 2.09 -7.90 6.31
CA PHE A 50 2.62 -7.12 5.20
C PHE A 50 3.82 -6.26 5.62
N ASP A 51 4.86 -6.25 4.80
CA ASP A 51 5.97 -5.31 4.94
C ASP A 51 5.59 -3.89 4.50
N ALA A 52 4.70 -3.79 3.52
CA ALA A 52 4.24 -2.51 2.96
C ALA A 52 2.79 -2.59 2.48
N VAL A 53 2.05 -1.49 2.69
CA VAL A 53 0.72 -1.24 2.14
C VAL A 53 0.76 0.01 1.27
N PHE A 54 0.28 -0.11 0.03
CA PHE A 54 0.12 1.03 -0.86
C PHE A 54 -1.36 1.35 -0.99
N CYS A 55 -1.79 2.52 -0.51
CA CYS A 55 -3.17 3.00 -0.61
C CYS A 55 -3.12 4.44 -1.12
N ARG A 56 -2.99 4.60 -2.45
CA ARG A 56 -2.80 5.91 -3.09
C ARG A 56 -4.05 6.29 -3.87
N ASN A 57 -4.50 7.53 -3.69
CA ASN A 57 -5.67 8.10 -4.38
C ASN A 57 -6.98 7.36 -4.09
N VAL A 58 -7.14 6.84 -2.88
CA VAL A 58 -8.34 6.09 -2.44
C VAL A 58 -8.94 6.71 -1.18
N LEU A 59 -8.12 7.07 -0.19
CA LEU A 59 -8.62 7.54 1.10
C LEU A 59 -9.39 8.86 0.98
N ILE A 60 -9.06 9.71 -0.01
CA ILE A 60 -9.76 10.99 -0.25
C ILE A 60 -11.27 10.87 -0.51
N TYR A 61 -11.77 9.68 -0.82
CA TYR A 61 -13.19 9.45 -1.09
C TYR A 61 -14.01 9.09 0.15
N PHE A 62 -13.36 8.93 1.31
CA PHE A 62 -14.01 8.48 2.54
C PHE A 62 -13.99 9.57 3.61
N ASP A 63 -15.00 9.56 4.47
CA ASP A 63 -15.05 10.45 5.64
C ASP A 63 -13.96 10.11 6.67
N ASP A 64 -13.77 11.01 7.64
CA ASP A 64 -12.72 10.87 8.67
C ASP A 64 -12.82 9.56 9.45
N GLU A 65 -14.04 9.09 9.73
CA GLU A 65 -14.31 7.91 10.55
C GLU A 65 -13.96 6.61 9.79
N ALA A 66 -14.40 6.51 8.54
CA ALA A 66 -14.07 5.40 7.65
C ALA A 66 -12.57 5.34 7.37
N ARG A 67 -11.95 6.50 7.12
CA ARG A 67 -10.50 6.58 6.97
C ARG A 67 -9.78 6.10 8.23
N GLN A 68 -10.28 6.42 9.43
CA GLN A 68 -9.65 6.01 10.70
C GLN A 68 -9.67 4.49 10.84
N ARG A 69 -10.85 3.89 10.63
CA ARG A 69 -11.00 2.43 10.62
C ARG A 69 -10.06 1.76 9.62
N MET A 70 -9.96 2.28 8.40
CA MET A 70 -9.04 1.73 7.39
C MET A 70 -7.59 1.79 7.84
N MET A 71 -7.15 2.91 8.41
CA MET A 71 -5.78 3.05 8.92
C MET A 71 -5.48 2.11 10.10
N GLU A 72 -6.47 1.85 10.97
CA GLU A 72 -6.36 0.83 12.02
C GLU A 72 -6.24 -0.58 11.44
N GLN A 73 -7.07 -0.92 10.45
CA GLN A 73 -6.96 -2.20 9.75
C GLN A 73 -5.57 -2.36 9.11
N PHE A 74 -5.05 -1.34 8.42
CA PHE A 74 -3.68 -1.40 7.89
C PHE A 74 -2.64 -1.60 8.99
N PHE A 75 -2.79 -0.93 10.14
CA PHE A 75 -1.89 -1.14 11.29
C PHE A 75 -1.89 -2.59 11.75
N HIS A 76 -3.05 -3.26 11.79
CA HIS A 76 -3.17 -4.65 12.21
C HIS A 76 -2.49 -5.61 11.24
N HIS A 77 -2.63 -5.38 9.93
CA HIS A 77 -2.06 -6.27 8.91
C HIS A 77 -0.56 -6.00 8.63
N LEU A 78 0.01 -4.90 9.12
CA LEU A 78 1.45 -4.61 8.95
C LEU A 78 2.34 -5.34 9.97
N ARG A 79 3.52 -5.77 9.53
CA ARG A 79 4.60 -6.17 10.45
C ARG A 79 5.11 -4.97 11.25
N PRO A 80 5.64 -5.17 12.48
CA PRO A 80 6.41 -4.13 13.16
C PRO A 80 7.53 -3.59 12.26
N GLY A 81 7.62 -2.27 12.11
CA GLY A 81 8.55 -1.62 11.18
C GLY A 81 8.04 -1.44 9.75
N GLY A 82 6.91 -2.06 9.38
CA GLY A 82 6.30 -1.95 8.05
C GLY A 82 5.72 -0.56 7.75
N TYR A 83 5.45 -0.29 6.47
CA TYR A 83 5.11 1.05 5.98
C TYR A 83 3.77 1.13 5.25
N ILE A 84 3.10 2.28 5.39
CA ILE A 84 1.99 2.69 4.52
C ILE A 84 2.45 3.83 3.62
N PHE A 85 2.20 3.67 2.33
CA PHE A 85 2.44 4.65 1.27
C PHE A 85 1.10 5.23 0.81
N LEU A 86 0.91 6.53 1.06
CA LEU A 86 -0.28 7.28 0.65
C LEU A 86 0.05 8.26 -0.49
N GLY A 87 -0.99 8.74 -1.16
CA GLY A 87 -0.91 9.79 -2.17
C GLY A 87 -0.62 11.17 -1.57
N HIS A 88 -0.23 12.11 -2.43
CA HIS A 88 0.20 13.45 -2.00
C HIS A 88 -0.93 14.26 -1.34
N ALA A 89 -2.17 14.09 -1.81
CA ALA A 89 -3.37 14.74 -1.28
C ALA A 89 -4.03 13.96 -0.13
N GLU A 90 -3.37 12.93 0.41
CA GLU A 90 -3.90 12.06 1.47
C GLU A 90 -3.20 12.24 2.83
N PRO A 91 -2.82 13.45 3.29
CA PRO A 91 -2.15 13.59 4.58
C PRO A 91 -3.14 13.33 5.72
N VAL A 92 -2.88 12.23 6.43
CA VAL A 92 -3.73 11.72 7.49
C VAL A 92 -3.31 12.22 8.88
N SER A 93 -2.85 13.47 8.95
CA SER A 93 -2.12 14.01 10.11
C SER A 93 -2.84 13.88 11.46
N ARG A 94 -4.16 13.68 11.47
CA ARG A 94 -4.96 13.54 12.69
C ARG A 94 -5.30 12.11 13.11
N MET A 95 -5.11 11.09 12.26
CA MET A 95 -5.87 9.84 12.44
C MET A 95 -5.10 8.66 13.01
N SER A 96 -3.80 8.77 13.31
CA SER A 96 -3.16 7.70 14.08
C SER A 96 -1.84 8.16 14.69
N SER A 97 -1.92 8.52 15.97
CA SER A 97 -0.76 8.69 16.86
C SER A 97 0.09 7.42 16.97
N ARG A 98 -0.40 6.27 16.49
CA ARG A 98 0.29 4.98 16.55
C ARG A 98 1.37 4.84 15.49
N PHE A 99 1.29 5.56 14.37
CA PHE A 99 2.31 5.52 13.33
C PHE A 99 3.40 6.57 13.56
N ARG A 100 4.64 6.21 13.24
CA ARG A 100 5.73 7.17 13.09
C ARG A 100 5.68 7.77 11.69
N VAL A 101 5.41 9.06 11.60
CA VAL A 101 5.41 9.78 10.32
C VAL A 101 6.85 10.01 9.86
N LYS A 102 7.17 9.57 8.63
CA LYS A 102 8.45 9.80 7.97
C LYS A 102 8.23 10.63 6.71
N ARG A 103 9.09 11.62 6.48
CA ARG A 103 9.08 12.43 5.26
C ARG A 103 10.32 12.11 4.44
N SER A 104 10.14 11.77 3.17
CA SER A 104 11.23 11.45 2.26
C SER A 104 10.87 11.83 0.84
N ARG A 105 11.74 12.57 0.14
CA ARG A 105 11.59 12.95 -1.29
C ARG A 105 10.19 13.47 -1.66
N GLY A 106 9.59 14.31 -0.81
CA GLY A 106 8.24 14.87 -1.03
C GLY A 106 7.07 13.94 -0.70
N MET A 107 7.33 12.73 -0.21
CA MET A 107 6.32 11.77 0.24
C MET A 107 6.22 11.75 1.76
N VAL A 108 5.00 11.51 2.25
CA VAL A 108 4.72 11.21 3.66
C VAL A 108 4.46 9.70 3.78
N LEU A 109 5.22 9.05 4.65
CA LEU A 109 5.16 7.62 4.92
C LEU A 109 4.74 7.40 6.37
N TYR A 110 3.94 6.37 6.63
CA TYR A 110 3.48 6.03 7.97
C TYR A 110 4.07 4.68 8.35
N GLN A 111 4.97 4.68 9.33
CA GLN A 111 5.67 3.47 9.75
C GLN A 111 5.06 2.92 11.04
N LYS A 112 4.69 1.63 11.03
CA LYS A 112 4.31 0.92 12.27
C LYS A 112 5.55 0.84 13.15
N PRO A 113 5.52 1.28 14.42
CA PRO A 113 6.67 1.20 15.29
C PRO A 113 7.19 -0.24 15.35
N SER A 114 8.50 -0.41 15.17
CA SER A 114 9.17 -1.64 15.53
C SER A 114 9.10 -1.79 17.05
N PHE A 115 8.80 -2.99 17.56
CA PHE A 115 9.11 -3.29 18.95
C PHE A 115 10.63 -3.13 19.09
N GLY A 116 11.07 -2.14 19.88
CA GLY A 116 12.48 -2.04 20.19
C GLY A 116 12.87 -3.32 20.91
N ARG A 117 14.00 -3.93 20.51
CA ARG A 117 14.86 -4.50 21.55
C ARG A 117 15.09 -3.35 22.51
N GLY A 118 14.63 -3.53 23.76
CA GLY A 118 14.82 -2.53 24.79
C GLY A 118 16.29 -2.11 24.80
N ALA A 119 16.50 -0.83 25.09
CA ALA A 119 17.73 -0.42 25.71
C ALA A 119 17.98 -1.36 26.90
N THR A 120 19.03 -2.16 26.80
CA THR A 120 19.81 -2.64 27.94
C THR A 120 21.02 -1.74 28.04
#